data_AF-A0A9P6YA72-F1
#
_entry.id   AF-A0A9P6YA72-F1
#
_cell.length_a   1.000
_cell.length_b   1.000
_cell.length_c   1.000
_cell.angle_alpha   90.00
_cell.angle_beta   90.00
_cell.angle_gamma   90.00
#
_symmetry.space_group_name_H-M   'P 1'
#
loop_
_entity.id
_entity.type
_entity.pdbx_description
1 polymer ?
#
loop_
_entity_poly.entity_id
_entity_poly.type
_entity_poly.pdbx_seq_one_letter_code
_entity_poly.pdbx_strand_id
1 'polypeptide(L)'
;MADLKTHKEEESNLNDKFAESCKVEETAKTTSSKKKKNKKKNVVLENINPFYEKAFANYPVHLKNTKTKGRHAVASEELPEGATVSLETATAFVVRSEFIDQNCHFCLADLTQKVICSNCSLSYYCSETCSSKDHTLHQPVCNAFSQVQAIAHATDVDVDLLRLMLLLLARRHMDSQSNQEDVTPFWCVEDLLSHIESAPAAFKQVVTAASERLLSELPESVQIPVEDMVSLACR
;
A
#
# COMPACT_ATOMS: atom_id res chain seq x y z
N MET A 1 33.95 -16.60 27.41
CA MET A 1 33.18 -17.83 27.07
C MET A 1 31.92 -17.92 27.94
N ALA A 2 31.06 -16.89 27.93
CA ALA A 2 29.81 -16.89 28.69
C ALA A 2 28.62 -16.25 27.92
N ASP A 3 28.81 -15.73 26.70
CA ASP A 3 27.78 -15.01 25.93
C ASP A 3 27.12 -15.80 24.79
N LEU A 4 27.44 -17.10 24.62
CA LEU A 4 26.86 -17.92 23.55
C LEU A 4 25.72 -18.84 24.01
N LYS A 5 25.42 -18.89 25.32
CA LYS A 5 24.37 -19.76 25.88
C LYS A 5 23.03 -19.06 26.06
N THR A 6 23.03 -17.75 26.28
CA THR A 6 21.82 -16.94 26.53
C THR A 6 20.98 -16.72 25.27
N HIS A 7 21.60 -16.53 24.10
CA HIS A 7 20.85 -16.37 22.85
C HIS A 7 20.11 -17.65 22.40
N LYS A 8 20.63 -18.83 22.76
CA LYS A 8 20.03 -20.12 22.35
C LYS A 8 18.79 -20.49 23.18
N GLU A 9 18.66 -19.94 24.39
CA GLU A 9 17.51 -20.14 25.28
C GLU A 9 16.36 -19.16 25.00
N GLU A 10 16.64 -17.99 24.42
CA GLU A 10 15.61 -17.03 24.00
C GLU A 10 14.96 -17.39 22.65
N GLU A 11 15.72 -17.96 21.70
CA GLU A 11 15.19 -18.44 20.42
C GLU A 11 14.28 -19.68 20.57
N SER A 12 14.59 -20.61 21.48
CA SER A 12 13.72 -21.76 21.72
C SER A 12 12.38 -21.37 22.34
N ASN A 13 12.39 -20.38 23.23
CA ASN A 13 11.20 -19.87 23.92
C ASN A 13 10.26 -19.08 22.98
N LEU A 14 10.79 -18.51 21.89
CA LEU A 14 10.00 -17.79 20.90
C LEU A 14 9.37 -18.74 19.86
N ASN A 15 10.08 -19.80 19.49
CA ASN A 15 9.54 -20.86 18.61
C ASN A 15 8.43 -21.68 19.30
N ASP A 16 8.56 -21.94 20.60
CA ASP A 16 7.53 -22.64 21.37
C ASP A 16 6.22 -21.82 21.46
N LYS A 17 6.33 -20.49 21.58
CA LYS A 17 5.17 -19.56 21.57
C LYS A 17 4.49 -19.47 20.22
N PHE A 18 5.24 -19.55 19.12
CA PHE A 18 4.66 -19.55 17.77
C PHE A 18 3.95 -20.88 17.46
N ALA A 19 4.51 -22.01 17.90
CA ALA A 19 3.91 -23.34 17.73
C ALA A 19 2.62 -23.55 18.53
N GLU A 20 2.45 -22.86 19.67
CA GLU A 20 1.21 -22.90 20.46
C GLU A 20 0.05 -22.13 19.81
N SER A 21 0.32 -21.15 18.94
CA SER A 21 -0.72 -20.35 18.27
C SER A 21 -1.44 -21.06 17.11
N CYS A 22 -0.93 -22.22 16.66
CA CYS A 22 -1.42 -22.95 15.49
C CYS A 22 -2.08 -24.30 15.79
N LYS A 23 -2.47 -24.58 17.05
CA LYS A 23 -3.25 -25.78 17.38
C LYS A 23 -4.74 -25.47 17.44
N VAL A 24 -5.43 -25.61 16.31
CA VAL A 24 -6.89 -25.74 16.30
C VAL A 24 -7.24 -27.21 16.52
N GLU A 25 -7.41 -27.60 17.79
CA GLU A 25 -7.98 -28.90 18.13
C GLU A 25 -9.51 -28.85 18.00
N GLU A 26 -10.06 -29.64 17.08
CA GLU A 26 -11.50 -29.94 17.01
C GLU A 26 -11.91 -30.73 18.26
N THR A 27 -12.54 -30.06 19.22
CA THR A 27 -13.35 -30.75 20.22
C THR A 27 -14.79 -30.25 20.18
N ALA A 28 -15.65 -31.07 19.60
CA ALA A 28 -17.09 -30.91 19.64
C ALA A 28 -17.59 -31.04 21.09
N LYS A 29 -18.11 -29.94 21.66
CA LYS A 29 -19.10 -30.00 22.75
C LYS A 29 -20.27 -29.08 22.47
N THR A 30 -21.43 -29.73 22.44
CA THR A 30 -22.78 -29.23 22.34
C THR A 30 -23.17 -28.38 23.55
N THR A 31 -23.58 -27.12 23.31
CA THR A 31 -24.55 -26.42 24.17
C THR A 31 -25.46 -25.53 23.32
N SER A 32 -26.75 -25.79 23.42
CA SER A 32 -27.84 -25.15 22.70
C SER A 32 -28.14 -23.75 23.22
N SER A 33 -28.04 -22.73 22.36
CA SER A 33 -28.58 -21.39 22.60
C SER A 33 -29.15 -20.79 21.31
N LYS A 34 -30.42 -20.37 21.37
CA LYS A 34 -31.31 -19.98 20.25
C LYS A 34 -30.68 -18.94 19.30
N LYS A 35 -30.56 -19.32 18.01
CA LYS A 35 -30.05 -18.46 16.93
C LYS A 35 -31.17 -17.60 16.34
N LYS A 36 -31.10 -16.29 16.57
CA LYS A 36 -31.85 -15.27 15.80
C LYS A 36 -31.37 -15.38 14.34
N LYS A 37 -32.25 -15.76 13.41
CA LYS A 37 -31.95 -15.91 11.98
C LYS A 37 -31.54 -14.56 11.40
N ASN A 38 -30.23 -14.32 11.32
CA ASN A 38 -29.70 -13.21 10.54
C ASN A 38 -29.74 -13.61 9.06
N LYS A 39 -30.32 -12.75 8.23
CA LYS A 39 -30.57 -12.99 6.80
C LYS A 39 -29.21 -13.12 6.10
N LYS A 40 -28.87 -14.30 5.59
CA LYS A 40 -27.61 -14.54 4.84
C LYS A 40 -27.59 -13.60 3.62
N LYS A 41 -26.73 -12.57 3.64
CA LYS A 41 -26.32 -11.87 2.42
C LYS A 41 -25.68 -12.92 1.51
N ASN A 42 -26.21 -13.06 0.30
CA ASN A 42 -25.63 -13.93 -0.71
C ASN A 42 -24.38 -13.21 -1.22
N VAL A 43 -23.21 -13.59 -0.72
CA VAL A 43 -21.92 -13.04 -1.19
C VAL A 43 -21.59 -13.72 -2.50
N VAL A 44 -21.73 -12.99 -3.60
CA VAL A 44 -21.24 -13.40 -4.92
C VAL A 44 -19.72 -13.39 -4.85
N LEU A 45 -19.08 -14.51 -5.17
CA LEU A 45 -17.63 -14.57 -5.27
C LEU A 45 -17.25 -13.99 -6.64
N GLU A 46 -16.60 -12.84 -6.65
CA GLU A 46 -16.03 -12.26 -7.87
C GLU A 46 -14.87 -13.13 -8.38
N ASN A 47 -14.73 -13.22 -9.70
CA ASN A 47 -13.61 -13.92 -10.31
C ASN A 47 -12.32 -13.13 -10.10
N ILE A 48 -11.23 -13.84 -9.88
CA ILE A 48 -9.89 -13.24 -9.75
C ILE A 48 -9.49 -12.67 -11.11
N ASN A 49 -8.99 -11.43 -11.14
CA ASN A 49 -8.53 -10.81 -12.37
C ASN A 49 -7.40 -11.66 -13.01
N PRO A 50 -7.49 -12.02 -14.30
CA PRO A 50 -6.46 -12.83 -14.98
C PRO A 50 -5.05 -12.23 -14.92
N PHE A 51 -4.92 -10.92 -14.73
CA PHE A 51 -3.62 -10.30 -14.49
C PHE A 51 -2.91 -10.90 -13.28
N TYR A 52 -3.63 -11.12 -12.17
CA TYR A 52 -3.01 -11.71 -10.98
C TYR A 52 -2.59 -13.15 -11.24
N GLU A 53 -3.39 -13.93 -11.97
CA GLU A 53 -2.98 -15.29 -12.35
C GLU A 53 -1.68 -15.28 -13.15
N LYS A 54 -1.54 -14.32 -14.09
CA LYS A 54 -0.31 -14.13 -14.85
C LYS A 54 0.86 -13.66 -13.97
N ALA A 55 0.63 -12.70 -13.08
CA ALA A 55 1.66 -12.16 -12.18
C ALA A 55 2.20 -13.23 -11.23
N PHE A 56 1.33 -14.15 -10.79
CA PHE A 56 1.68 -15.23 -9.88
C PHE A 56 2.11 -16.53 -10.58
N ALA A 57 2.09 -16.59 -11.91
CA ALA A 57 2.35 -17.83 -12.66
C ALA A 57 3.73 -18.45 -12.42
N ASN A 58 4.73 -17.64 -12.07
CA ASN A 58 6.10 -18.06 -11.82
C ASN A 58 6.44 -18.26 -10.33
N TYR A 59 5.45 -18.18 -9.45
CA TYR A 59 5.63 -18.31 -8.00
C TYR A 59 4.89 -19.54 -7.47
N PRO A 60 5.36 -20.15 -6.37
CA PRO A 60 4.78 -21.36 -5.79
C PRO A 60 3.51 -21.07 -4.98
N VAL A 61 2.56 -20.35 -5.59
CA VAL A 61 1.29 -19.95 -4.98
C VAL A 61 0.12 -20.07 -5.96
N HIS A 62 -1.06 -20.33 -5.41
CA HIS A 62 -2.34 -20.30 -6.09
C HIS A 62 -3.24 -19.23 -5.50
N LEU A 63 -3.91 -18.49 -6.38
CA LEU A 63 -4.92 -17.53 -5.96
C LEU A 63 -6.26 -18.25 -5.75
N LYS A 64 -6.93 -17.94 -4.65
CA LYS A 64 -8.24 -18.48 -4.29
C LYS A 64 -9.17 -17.35 -3.86
N ASN A 65 -10.46 -17.53 -4.11
CA ASN A 65 -11.50 -16.68 -3.55
C ASN A 65 -12.47 -17.54 -2.72
N THR A 66 -12.54 -17.29 -1.41
CA THR A 66 -13.41 -18.04 -0.49
C THR A 66 -14.37 -17.13 0.23
N LYS A 67 -15.52 -17.67 0.67
CA LYS A 67 -16.53 -16.90 1.40
C LYS A 67 -16.03 -16.29 2.72
N THR A 68 -15.02 -16.91 3.33
CA THR A 68 -14.50 -16.50 4.65
C THR A 68 -13.34 -15.51 4.55
N LYS A 69 -12.46 -15.64 3.55
CA LYS A 69 -11.25 -14.84 3.42
C LYS A 69 -11.27 -13.87 2.23
N GLY A 70 -12.29 -13.93 1.37
CA GLY A 70 -12.25 -13.25 0.08
C GLY A 70 -11.11 -13.79 -0.79
N ARG A 71 -10.50 -12.90 -1.58
CA ARG A 71 -9.31 -13.18 -2.40
C ARG A 71 -8.08 -13.34 -1.51
N HIS A 72 -7.32 -14.41 -1.74
CA HIS A 72 -6.10 -14.72 -1.01
C HIS A 72 -5.19 -15.65 -1.80
N ALA A 73 -3.90 -15.68 -1.48
CA ALA A 73 -2.95 -16.65 -2.01
C ALA A 73 -2.81 -17.85 -1.05
N VAL A 74 -2.53 -19.04 -1.60
CA VAL A 74 -2.23 -20.27 -0.86
C VAL A 74 -1.02 -20.92 -1.51
N ALA A 75 -0.10 -21.48 -0.73
CA ALA A 75 1.04 -22.22 -1.29
C ALA A 75 0.56 -23.34 -2.23
N SER A 76 1.21 -23.47 -3.39
CA SER A 76 0.92 -24.55 -4.35
C SER A 76 1.63 -25.86 -3.98
N GLU A 77 2.67 -25.76 -3.16
CA GLU A 77 3.55 -26.84 -2.73
C GLU A 77 4.17 -26.53 -1.37
N GLU A 78 4.97 -27.45 -0.84
CA GLU A 78 5.78 -27.21 0.35
C GLU A 78 6.89 -26.20 0.03
N LEU A 79 6.96 -25.12 0.81
CA LEU A 79 7.89 -24.01 0.56
C LEU A 79 9.14 -24.19 1.42
N PRO A 80 10.35 -24.30 0.83
CA PRO A 80 11.58 -24.29 1.61
C PRO A 80 11.84 -22.90 2.21
N GLU A 81 12.68 -22.87 3.26
CA GLU A 81 13.14 -21.61 3.85
C GLU A 81 13.83 -20.73 2.79
N GLY A 82 13.46 -19.45 2.74
CA GLY A 82 13.96 -18.50 1.76
C GLY A 82 13.29 -18.55 0.39
N ALA A 83 12.23 -19.36 0.19
CA ALA A 83 11.48 -19.38 -1.07
C ALA A 83 10.80 -18.03 -1.36
N THR A 84 10.99 -17.51 -2.57
CA THR A 84 10.27 -16.32 -3.06
C THR A 84 8.85 -16.70 -3.46
N VAL A 85 7.85 -16.16 -2.77
CA VAL A 85 6.42 -16.42 -3.03
C VAL A 85 5.75 -15.36 -3.92
N SER A 86 6.39 -14.21 -4.07
CA SER A 86 5.97 -13.09 -4.91
C SER A 86 7.12 -12.09 -5.04
N LEU A 87 7.17 -11.36 -6.14
CA LEU A 87 8.01 -10.18 -6.32
C LEU A 87 7.21 -9.16 -7.13
N GLU A 88 7.19 -7.93 -6.67
CA GLU A 88 6.36 -6.87 -7.23
C GLU A 88 7.09 -5.51 -7.14
N THR A 89 6.88 -4.67 -8.14
CA THR A 89 7.31 -3.26 -8.13
C THR A 89 6.16 -2.39 -7.67
N ALA A 90 6.36 -1.59 -6.61
CA ALA A 90 5.32 -0.73 -6.07
C ALA A 90 4.72 0.23 -7.12
N THR A 91 3.39 0.33 -7.14
CA THR A 91 2.66 1.32 -7.96
C THR A 91 3.12 2.75 -7.67
N ALA A 92 3.28 3.07 -6.38
CA ALA A 92 3.87 4.29 -5.86
C ALA A 92 4.38 4.03 -4.43
N PHE A 93 5.35 4.83 -3.98
CA PHE A 93 5.81 4.84 -2.60
C PHE A 93 6.29 6.24 -2.22
N VAL A 94 6.40 6.51 -0.91
CA VAL A 94 6.98 7.75 -0.40
C VAL A 94 8.05 7.43 0.65
N VAL A 95 9.12 8.23 0.67
CA VAL A 95 10.03 8.25 1.81
C VAL A 95 9.31 8.93 2.98
N ARG A 96 9.26 8.28 4.14
CA ARG A 96 8.61 8.81 5.34
C ARG A 96 9.20 10.15 5.76
N SER A 97 8.38 11.02 6.36
CA SER A 97 8.81 12.38 6.73
C SER A 97 10.06 12.41 7.60
N GLU A 98 10.25 11.43 8.49
CA GLU A 98 11.44 11.37 9.36
C GLU A 98 12.75 11.12 8.59
N PHE A 99 12.67 10.62 7.35
CA PHE A 99 13.81 10.27 6.50
C PHE A 99 13.82 11.03 5.16
N ILE A 100 12.99 12.08 5.03
CA ILE A 100 12.69 12.72 3.74
C ILE A 100 13.94 13.22 3.01
N ASP A 101 14.96 13.65 3.74
CA ASP A 101 16.22 14.15 3.21
C ASP A 101 17.39 13.16 3.41
N GLN A 102 17.09 11.92 3.82
CA GLN A 102 18.07 10.85 4.06
C GLN A 102 18.06 9.77 2.98
N ASN A 103 16.91 9.54 2.31
CA ASN A 103 16.78 8.51 1.28
C ASN A 103 16.37 9.10 -0.07
N CYS A 104 16.83 8.47 -1.16
CA CYS A 104 16.46 8.84 -2.52
C CYS A 104 14.98 8.55 -2.78
N HIS A 105 14.26 9.51 -3.34
CA HIS A 105 12.82 9.40 -3.61
C HIS A 105 12.50 8.50 -4.81
N PHE A 106 13.53 8.08 -5.57
CA PHE A 106 13.38 7.16 -6.70
C PHE A 106 13.87 5.74 -6.39
N CYS A 107 15.02 5.57 -5.74
CA CYS A 107 15.63 4.24 -5.54
C CYS A 107 15.77 3.84 -4.06
N LEU A 108 15.32 4.68 -3.13
CA LEU A 108 15.38 4.47 -1.67
C LEU A 108 16.80 4.37 -1.06
N ALA A 109 17.86 4.40 -1.87
CA ALA A 109 19.24 4.42 -1.38
C ALA A 109 19.53 5.65 -0.50
N ASP A 110 20.44 5.49 0.46
CA ASP A 110 20.87 6.58 1.33
C ASP A 110 21.52 7.72 0.52
N LEU A 111 21.23 8.95 0.93
CA LEU A 111 21.73 10.16 0.30
C LEU A 111 23.08 10.56 0.90
N THR A 112 24.16 10.24 0.19
CA THR A 112 25.49 10.79 0.47
C THR A 112 25.69 12.17 -0.16
N GLN A 113 25.02 12.42 -1.27
CA GLN A 113 24.89 13.70 -1.97
C GLN A 113 23.43 13.88 -2.39
N LYS A 114 22.97 15.13 -2.50
CA LYS A 114 21.55 15.44 -2.73
C LYS A 114 21.39 16.30 -3.98
N VAL A 115 20.68 15.76 -4.97
CA VAL A 115 20.02 16.56 -6.01
C VAL A 115 18.61 16.86 -5.52
N ILE A 116 18.28 18.14 -5.41
CA ILE A 116 16.99 18.61 -4.86
C ILE A 116 16.16 19.16 -6.02
N CYS A 117 14.88 18.79 -6.07
CA CYS A 117 13.96 19.43 -7.02
C CYS A 117 13.82 20.92 -6.69
N SER A 118 14.19 21.79 -7.63
CA SER A 118 14.17 23.25 -7.46
C SER A 118 12.77 23.85 -7.30
N ASN A 119 11.73 23.11 -7.71
CA ASN A 119 10.37 23.62 -7.74
C ASN A 119 9.66 23.35 -6.42
N CYS A 120 9.63 22.10 -5.96
CA CYS A 120 8.94 21.73 -4.72
C CYS A 120 9.83 21.79 -3.47
N SER A 121 11.16 21.69 -3.62
CA SER A 121 12.12 21.56 -2.52
C SER A 121 11.86 20.40 -1.54
N LEU A 122 11.03 19.42 -1.94
CA LEU A 122 10.59 18.29 -1.12
C LEU A 122 10.92 16.91 -1.71
N SER A 123 11.57 16.89 -2.89
CA SER A 123 12.03 15.65 -3.52
C SER A 123 13.55 15.64 -3.63
N TYR A 124 14.15 14.56 -3.11
CA TYR A 124 15.59 14.40 -2.96
C TYR A 124 16.07 13.14 -3.69
N TYR A 125 17.16 13.27 -4.44
CA TYR A 125 17.70 12.19 -5.27
C TYR A 125 19.19 12.03 -5.06
N CYS A 126 19.69 10.79 -5.17
CA CYS A 126 21.12 10.50 -5.06
C CYS A 126 21.93 10.91 -6.31
N SER A 127 21.25 11.23 -7.43
CA SER A 127 21.87 11.57 -8.72
C SER A 127 20.87 12.26 -9.66
N GLU A 128 21.39 12.98 -10.65
CA GLU A 128 20.58 13.54 -11.76
C GLU A 128 19.85 12.43 -12.54
N THR A 129 20.44 11.24 -12.63
CA THR A 129 19.80 10.07 -13.25
C THR A 129 18.54 9.66 -12.51
N CYS A 130 18.57 9.59 -11.18
CA CYS A 130 17.39 9.27 -10.38
C CYS A 130 16.33 10.38 -10.49
N SER A 131 16.74 11.65 -10.43
CA SER A 131 15.84 12.78 -10.64
C SER A 131 15.16 12.74 -12.01
N SER A 132 15.91 12.40 -13.07
CA SER A 132 15.38 12.31 -14.44
C SER A 132 14.42 11.13 -14.62
N LYS A 133 14.70 9.98 -13.99
CA LYS A 133 13.81 8.81 -14.04
C LYS A 133 12.50 9.04 -13.29
N ASP A 134 12.54 9.75 -12.18
CA ASP A 134 11.35 10.10 -11.40
C ASP A 134 10.54 11.25 -12.04
N HIS A 135 11.15 12.02 -12.95
CA HIS A 135 10.55 13.22 -13.52
C HIS A 135 9.15 12.99 -14.09
N THR A 136 8.93 11.86 -14.78
CA THR A 136 7.63 11.55 -15.40
C THR A 136 6.51 11.35 -14.38
N LEU A 137 6.84 10.81 -13.19
CA LEU A 137 5.90 10.61 -12.10
C LEU A 137 5.76 11.86 -11.23
N HIS A 138 6.88 12.54 -10.96
CA HIS A 138 6.91 13.71 -10.08
C HIS A 138 6.35 14.97 -10.73
N GLN A 139 6.67 15.23 -12.00
CA GLN A 139 6.36 16.50 -12.66
C GLN A 139 4.88 16.88 -12.63
N PRO A 140 3.91 15.97 -12.89
CA PRO A 140 2.49 16.32 -12.88
C PRO A 140 1.96 16.79 -11.53
N VAL A 141 2.63 16.41 -10.43
CA VAL A 141 2.21 16.71 -9.05
C VAL A 141 3.19 17.58 -8.28
N CYS A 142 4.28 18.00 -8.92
CA CYS A 142 5.37 18.77 -8.31
C CYS A 142 4.87 20.06 -7.62
N ASN A 143 3.94 20.79 -8.26
CA ASN A 143 3.35 21.99 -7.67
C ASN A 143 2.58 21.67 -6.38
N ALA A 144 1.69 20.67 -6.42
CA ALA A 144 0.93 20.23 -5.25
C ALA A 144 1.84 19.72 -4.12
N PHE A 145 2.96 19.07 -4.46
CA PHE A 145 3.97 18.67 -3.48
C PHE A 145 4.48 19.87 -2.67
N SER A 146 4.74 21.03 -3.29
CA SER A 146 5.22 22.22 -2.58
C SER A 146 4.28 22.73 -1.49
N GLN A 147 2.97 22.45 -1.62
CA GLN A 147 1.94 22.90 -0.70
C GLN A 147 1.55 21.84 0.34
N VAL A 148 2.06 20.61 0.20
CA VAL A 148 1.56 19.46 0.96
C VAL A 148 1.69 19.63 2.47
N GLN A 149 2.78 20.26 2.94
CA GLN A 149 3.00 20.52 4.36
C GLN A 149 1.98 21.51 4.93
N ALA A 150 1.68 22.57 4.18
CA ALA A 150 0.72 23.59 4.59
C ALA A 150 -0.70 23.01 4.61
N ILE A 151 -1.06 22.20 3.61
CA ILE A 151 -2.36 21.53 3.53
C ILE A 151 -2.52 20.52 4.67
N ALA A 152 -1.52 19.67 4.90
CA ALA A 152 -1.50 18.70 6.00
C ALA A 152 -1.75 19.38 7.35
N HIS A 153 -0.99 20.43 7.66
CA HIS A 153 -1.16 21.20 8.90
C HIS A 153 -2.54 21.88 8.99
N ALA A 154 -3.04 22.46 7.90
CA ALA A 154 -4.32 23.17 7.90
C ALA A 154 -5.55 22.25 8.02
N THR A 155 -5.39 20.97 7.72
CA THR A 155 -6.50 20.00 7.67
C THR A 155 -6.36 18.87 8.68
N ASP A 156 -5.25 18.78 9.40
CA ASP A 156 -4.94 17.70 10.34
C ASP A 156 -4.90 16.31 9.66
N VAL A 157 -4.29 16.25 8.48
CA VAL A 157 -4.03 15.01 7.74
C VAL A 157 -2.54 14.70 7.76
N ASP A 158 -2.21 13.41 7.89
CA ASP A 158 -0.83 12.93 7.77
C ASP A 158 -0.21 13.35 6.43
N VAL A 159 0.94 14.01 6.48
CA VAL A 159 1.60 14.56 5.29
C VAL A 159 2.12 13.45 4.36
N ASP A 160 2.49 12.29 4.88
CA ASP A 160 2.98 11.15 4.09
C ASP A 160 1.82 10.53 3.31
N LEU A 161 0.63 10.48 3.91
CA LEU A 161 -0.61 10.08 3.23
C LEU A 161 -0.89 11.01 2.04
N LEU A 162 -0.83 12.33 2.23
CA LEU A 162 -1.06 13.28 1.12
C LEU A 162 -0.03 13.14 0.00
N ARG A 163 1.26 12.97 0.35
CA ARG A 163 2.33 12.73 -0.64
C ARG A 163 2.10 11.42 -1.41
N LEU A 164 1.68 10.36 -0.73
CA LEU A 164 1.37 9.08 -1.37
C LEU A 164 0.17 9.21 -2.32
N MET A 165 -0.90 9.88 -1.87
CA MET A 165 -2.07 10.16 -2.72
C MET A 165 -1.67 10.91 -3.99
N LEU A 166 -0.81 11.93 -3.90
CA LEU A 166 -0.32 12.66 -5.07
C LEU A 166 0.42 11.74 -6.06
N LEU A 167 1.34 10.90 -5.59
CA LEU A 167 2.06 9.97 -6.48
C LEU A 167 1.14 8.90 -7.09
N LEU A 168 0.12 8.46 -6.36
CA LEU A 168 -0.90 7.56 -6.87
C LEU A 168 -1.75 8.21 -7.98
N LEU A 169 -2.14 9.48 -7.82
CA LEU A 169 -2.82 10.23 -8.88
C LEU A 169 -1.94 10.44 -10.11
N ALA A 170 -0.65 10.74 -9.92
CA ALA A 170 0.30 10.84 -11.01
C ALA A 170 0.44 9.50 -11.75
N ARG A 171 0.54 8.38 -11.02
CA ARG A 171 0.60 7.03 -11.60
C ARG A 171 -0.66 6.70 -12.38
N ARG A 172 -1.85 7.00 -11.84
CA ARG A 172 -3.12 6.86 -12.56
C ARG A 172 -3.12 7.63 -13.89
N HIS A 173 -2.64 8.88 -13.87
CA HIS A 173 -2.52 9.68 -15.07
C HIS A 173 -1.53 9.05 -16.07
N MET A 174 -0.36 8.61 -15.62
CA MET A 174 0.64 7.96 -16.49
C MET A 174 0.10 6.68 -17.15
N ASP A 175 -0.55 5.82 -16.37
CA ASP A 175 -1.08 4.54 -16.86
C ASP A 175 -2.19 4.74 -17.90
N SER A 176 -2.93 5.86 -17.81
CA SER A 176 -3.92 6.23 -18.83
C SER A 176 -3.30 6.59 -20.19
N GLN A 177 -2.03 7.00 -20.20
CA GLN A 177 -1.31 7.41 -21.40
C GLN A 177 -0.43 6.29 -21.98
N SER A 178 0.09 5.41 -21.15
CA SER A 178 0.97 4.32 -21.55
C SER A 178 0.96 3.19 -20.53
N ASN A 179 0.88 1.94 -21.00
CA ASN A 179 1.06 0.78 -20.13
C ASN A 179 2.57 0.58 -19.88
N GLN A 180 3.00 0.75 -18.63
CA GLN A 180 4.32 0.35 -18.18
C GLN A 180 4.29 -1.12 -17.76
N GLU A 181 5.06 -2.00 -18.42
CA GLU A 181 5.04 -3.44 -18.13
C GLU A 181 5.77 -3.82 -16.82
N ASP A 182 6.71 -2.98 -16.35
CA ASP A 182 7.60 -3.28 -15.23
C ASP A 182 7.13 -2.75 -13.85
N VAL A 183 5.97 -2.09 -13.80
CA VAL A 183 5.42 -1.47 -12.58
C VAL A 183 4.02 -2.00 -12.35
N THR A 184 3.63 -2.23 -11.09
CA THR A 184 2.25 -2.58 -10.78
C THR A 184 1.31 -1.47 -11.21
N PRO A 185 0.36 -1.73 -12.12
CA PRO A 185 -0.55 -0.72 -12.61
C PRO A 185 -1.45 -0.15 -11.52
N PHE A 186 -1.89 1.10 -11.70
CA PHE A 186 -2.79 1.80 -10.80
C PHE A 186 -4.13 1.07 -10.61
N TRP A 187 -4.63 0.38 -11.63
CA TRP A 187 -5.90 -0.36 -11.49
C TRP A 187 -5.80 -1.46 -10.41
N CYS A 188 -4.61 -1.97 -10.08
CA CYS A 188 -4.44 -2.88 -8.93
C CYS A 188 -4.76 -2.19 -7.60
N VAL A 189 -4.49 -0.88 -7.48
CA VAL A 189 -4.89 -0.05 -6.34
C VAL A 189 -6.41 0.14 -6.34
N GLU A 190 -7.02 0.34 -7.51
CA GLU A 190 -8.49 0.42 -7.64
C GLU A 190 -9.19 -0.88 -7.25
N ASP A 191 -8.50 -2.00 -7.39
CA ASP A 191 -8.97 -3.33 -7.03
C ASP A 191 -8.71 -3.68 -5.55
N LEU A 192 -8.02 -2.83 -4.78
CA LEU A 192 -7.88 -3.03 -3.33
C LEU A 192 -9.23 -2.93 -2.61
N LEU A 193 -9.37 -3.64 -1.48
CA LEU A 193 -10.57 -3.56 -0.64
C LEU A 193 -10.65 -2.17 0.00
N SER A 194 -11.66 -1.38 -0.38
CA SER A 194 -11.96 -0.12 0.31
C SER A 194 -12.74 -0.37 1.60
N HIS A 195 -12.31 0.29 2.67
CA HIS A 195 -12.99 0.29 3.97
C HIS A 195 -13.77 1.59 4.22
N ILE A 196 -14.12 2.34 3.17
CA ILE A 196 -14.80 3.65 3.25
C ILE A 196 -16.10 3.65 4.07
N GLU A 197 -16.88 2.56 4.01
CA GLU A 197 -18.12 2.40 4.77
C GLU A 197 -17.86 2.36 6.29
N SER A 198 -16.77 1.71 6.70
CA SER A 198 -16.34 1.59 8.09
C SER A 198 -15.38 2.70 8.56
N ALA A 199 -14.87 3.52 7.63
CA ALA A 199 -13.92 4.58 7.95
C ALA A 199 -14.55 5.64 8.89
N PRO A 200 -13.82 6.11 9.91
CA PRO A 200 -14.32 7.13 10.83
C PRO A 200 -14.78 8.40 10.10
N ALA A 201 -15.90 8.99 10.56
CA ALA A 201 -16.44 10.22 9.96
C ALA A 201 -15.45 11.39 10.03
N ALA A 202 -14.74 11.53 11.17
CA ALA A 202 -13.72 12.57 11.34
C ALA A 202 -12.57 12.41 10.33
N PHE A 203 -12.10 11.18 10.11
CA PHE A 203 -11.07 10.90 9.09
C PHE A 203 -11.54 11.31 7.69
N LYS A 204 -12.76 10.92 7.30
CA LYS A 204 -13.33 11.31 6.00
C LYS A 204 -13.44 12.83 5.87
N GLN A 205 -13.81 13.55 6.93
CA GLN A 205 -13.91 15.01 6.92
C GLN A 205 -12.55 15.69 6.68
N VAL A 206 -11.50 15.30 7.42
CA VAL A 206 -10.17 15.89 7.26
C VAL A 206 -9.57 15.60 5.88
N VAL A 207 -9.73 14.36 5.39
CA VAL A 207 -9.28 13.97 4.04
C VAL A 207 -10.07 14.68 2.94
N THR A 208 -11.38 14.90 3.13
CA THR A 208 -12.21 15.68 2.19
C THR A 208 -11.66 17.11 2.08
N ALA A 209 -11.45 17.78 3.22
CA ALA A 209 -10.91 19.15 3.24
C ALA A 209 -9.50 19.24 2.64
N ALA A 210 -8.64 18.23 2.86
CA ALA A 210 -7.33 18.16 2.24
C ALA A 210 -7.41 17.95 0.72
N SER A 211 -8.32 17.08 0.27
CA SER A 211 -8.53 16.77 -1.15
C SER A 211 -9.03 18.00 -1.94
N GLU A 212 -9.97 18.76 -1.38
CA GLU A 212 -10.44 20.03 -1.97
C GLU A 212 -9.29 21.04 -2.17
N ARG A 213 -8.37 21.13 -1.19
CA ARG A 213 -7.18 21.99 -1.28
C ARG A 213 -6.14 21.46 -2.25
N LEU A 214 -5.93 20.14 -2.31
CA LEU A 214 -4.99 19.55 -3.27
C LEU A 214 -5.47 19.75 -4.72
N LEU A 215 -6.78 19.67 -4.97
CA LEU A 215 -7.33 19.87 -6.29
C LEU A 215 -6.99 21.24 -6.89
N SER A 216 -6.95 22.30 -6.08
CA SER A 216 -6.57 23.63 -6.58
C SER A 216 -5.10 23.73 -7.00
N GLU A 217 -4.26 22.81 -6.53
CA GLU A 217 -2.83 22.78 -6.82
C GLU A 217 -2.45 21.80 -7.94
N LEU A 218 -3.42 20.98 -8.40
CA LEU A 218 -3.24 19.93 -9.40
C LEU A 218 -3.64 20.39 -10.80
N PRO A 219 -2.93 19.97 -11.86
CA PRO A 219 -3.39 20.18 -13.23
C PRO A 219 -4.66 19.37 -13.52
N GLU A 220 -5.56 19.91 -14.35
CA GLU A 220 -6.85 19.27 -14.69
C GLU A 220 -6.71 17.82 -15.17
N SER A 221 -5.60 17.48 -15.84
CA SER A 221 -5.34 16.14 -16.37
C SER A 221 -5.10 15.07 -15.29
N VAL A 222 -4.74 15.47 -14.07
CA VAL A 222 -4.46 14.57 -12.93
C VAL A 222 -5.62 14.56 -11.93
N GLN A 223 -6.50 15.56 -11.98
CA GLN A 223 -7.61 15.70 -11.04
C GLN A 223 -8.60 14.53 -11.13
N ILE A 224 -9.19 14.22 -9.97
CA ILE A 224 -10.33 13.31 -9.83
C ILE A 224 -11.35 13.94 -8.87
N PRO A 225 -12.61 13.50 -8.89
CA PRO A 225 -13.59 13.93 -7.90
C PRO A 225 -13.09 13.73 -6.46
N VAL A 226 -13.48 14.64 -5.55
CA VAL A 226 -13.05 14.59 -4.14
C VAL A 226 -13.46 13.28 -3.48
N GLU A 227 -14.65 12.77 -3.81
CA GLU A 227 -15.15 11.48 -3.35
C GLU A 227 -14.23 10.31 -3.72
N ASP A 228 -13.59 10.38 -4.89
CA ASP A 228 -12.65 9.36 -5.36
C ASP A 228 -11.30 9.49 -4.65
N MET A 229 -10.86 10.71 -4.30
CA MET A 229 -9.68 10.93 -3.44
C MET A 229 -9.90 10.37 -2.04
N VAL A 230 -11.08 10.61 -1.45
CA VAL A 230 -11.45 10.06 -0.14
C VAL A 230 -11.54 8.53 -0.21
N SER A 231 -12.11 7.99 -1.28
CA SER A 231 -12.15 6.55 -1.53
C SER A 231 -10.75 5.95 -1.62
N LEU A 232 -9.83 6.60 -2.35
CA LEU A 232 -8.43 6.21 -2.45
C LEU A 232 -7.73 6.16 -1.09
N ALA A 233 -7.96 7.16 -0.23
CA ALA A 233 -7.40 7.20 1.12
C ALA A 233 -7.99 6.14 2.08
N CYS A 234 -9.12 5.53 1.73
CA CYS A 234 -9.78 4.49 2.52
C CYS A 234 -9.46 3.06 2.05
N ARG A 235 -8.52 2.89 1.11
CA ARG A 235 -8.06 1.58 0.60
C ARG A 235 -6.94 0.99 1.45
#